data_AF-A0A2W6NND4-F1
#
_entry.id   AF-A0A2W6NND4-F1
#
_cell.length_a   1.000
_cell.length_b   1.000
_cell.length_c   1.000
_cell.angle_alpha   90.00
_cell.angle_beta   90.00
_cell.angle_gamma   90.00
#
_symmetry.space_group_name_H-M   'P 1'
#
loop_
_entity.id
_entity.type
_entity.pdbx_description
1 polymer ?
#
loop_
_entity_poly.entity_id
_entity_poly.type
_entity_poly.pdbx_seq_one_letter_code
_entity_poly.pdbx_strand_id
1 'polypeptide(L)'
;MEYIFEKNKLYNYLGTSLVNTLKKHKAYIAGGTITSLFSNNPVNDVDLYFRDEESLSELVEEIYDNSDDWVNALTSKALLVRVDEKEIQMIHFKYFEKAEDIFDTFDYTVCMGAFDFETEQFVLHEDFLKHNAQRILKFNKNTDFPIVSLLRVQKYKDKGYNISKPEFLRVALSCMELNITSADELKQHLGGMYGINYDKLIELEEGESFSLSKIIDKIANIALSDDYFEKPKEIKYDNVEEILDVIVKEPAKVVKIKDNTYRITKKNVLKEIGEEPKNKIEIDAKQYIDSQKYYKFVEKNDGRYFSHYDSLYEYKFGEINIPKNTHLYFSEKHEIDKSNYFGKGVLIEVVIPYDNFTKKDGDKVLANGCYVVREITKEEYSKWLN
;
A
#
# COMPACT_ATOMS: atom_id res chain seq x y z
N MET A 1 3.73 22.09 22.00
CA MET A 1 3.18 21.21 20.95
C MET A 1 1.97 20.53 21.55
N GLU A 2 0.81 20.69 20.92
CA GLU A 2 -0.41 20.02 21.35
C GLU A 2 -0.27 18.50 21.18
N TYR A 3 -0.95 17.71 22.01
CA TYR A 3 -1.12 16.25 21.87
C TYR A 3 0.15 15.37 21.82
N ILE A 4 1.24 15.78 22.47
CA ILE A 4 2.48 14.98 22.55
C ILE A 4 2.23 13.60 23.18
N PHE A 5 1.36 13.54 24.19
CA PHE A 5 1.05 12.29 24.89
C PHE A 5 0.38 11.28 23.95
N GLU A 6 -0.62 11.72 23.19
CA GLU A 6 -1.35 10.92 22.20
C GLU A 6 -0.41 10.45 21.10
N LYS A 7 0.47 11.33 20.60
CA LYS A 7 1.49 10.96 19.60
C LYS A 7 2.40 9.85 20.12
N ASN A 8 2.92 9.98 21.34
CA ASN A 8 3.79 8.97 21.93
C ASN A 8 3.05 7.63 22.14
N LYS A 9 1.77 7.67 22.55
CA LYS A 9 0.94 6.49 22.69
C LYS A 9 0.71 5.79 21.33
N LEU A 10 0.47 6.55 20.26
CA LEU A 10 0.35 6.02 18.90
C LEU A 10 1.67 5.38 18.44
N TYR A 11 2.81 6.05 18.63
CA TYR A 11 4.12 5.54 18.21
C TYR A 11 4.51 4.27 18.96
N ASN A 12 4.24 4.24 20.26
CA ASN A 12 4.46 3.04 21.07
C ASN A 12 3.55 1.88 20.63
N TYR A 13 2.30 2.17 20.26
CA TYR A 13 1.38 1.15 19.74
C TYR A 13 1.89 0.58 18.41
N LEU A 14 2.29 1.43 17.47
CA LEU A 14 2.73 1.02 16.13
C LEU A 14 4.10 0.32 16.13
N GLY A 15 5.01 0.76 17.00
CA GLY A 15 6.39 0.31 17.01
C GLY A 15 7.28 1.08 16.02
N THR A 16 8.58 1.14 16.32
CA THR A 16 9.55 1.99 15.59
C THR A 16 9.64 1.67 14.11
N SER A 17 9.63 0.39 13.74
CA SER A 17 9.75 -0.04 12.33
C SER A 17 8.58 0.52 11.50
N LEU A 18 7.35 0.20 11.91
CA LEU A 18 6.15 0.65 11.21
C LEU A 18 6.02 2.19 11.21
N VAL A 19 6.38 2.87 12.31
CA VAL A 19 6.40 4.34 12.33
C VAL A 19 7.33 4.90 11.25
N ASN A 20 8.53 4.35 11.10
CA ASN A 20 9.49 4.82 10.09
C ASN A 20 8.97 4.58 8.67
N THR A 21 8.39 3.42 8.41
CA THR A 21 7.76 3.09 7.12
C THR A 21 6.59 4.04 6.82
N LEU A 22 5.70 4.29 7.78
CA LEU A 22 4.57 5.22 7.60
C LEU A 22 5.02 6.68 7.38
N LYS A 23 6.12 7.11 8.02
CA LYS A 23 6.76 8.42 7.77
C LYS A 23 7.31 8.52 6.37
N LYS A 24 8.07 7.51 5.94
CA LYS A 24 8.67 7.46 4.60
C LYS A 24 7.60 7.61 3.51
N HIS A 25 6.48 6.91 3.68
CA HIS A 25 5.38 6.90 2.71
C HIS A 25 4.33 7.99 2.93
N LYS A 26 4.54 8.88 3.92
CA LYS A 26 3.64 9.99 4.24
C LYS A 26 2.19 9.53 4.37
N ALA A 27 1.96 8.44 5.08
CA ALA A 27 0.63 7.91 5.28
C ALA A 27 -0.18 8.77 6.27
N TYR A 28 -1.49 8.54 6.31
CA TYR A 28 -2.35 9.00 7.38
C TYR A 28 -2.89 7.80 8.16
N ILE A 29 -3.07 7.98 9.47
CA ILE A 29 -3.96 7.14 10.27
C ILE A 29 -5.20 7.97 10.58
N ALA A 30 -6.40 7.46 10.30
CA ALA A 30 -7.63 8.21 10.55
C ALA A 30 -8.74 7.32 11.14
N GLY A 31 -9.82 7.96 11.60
CA GLY A 31 -11.02 7.23 11.99
C GLY A 31 -10.96 6.66 13.40
N GLY A 32 -11.38 5.41 13.54
CA GLY A 32 -11.59 4.74 14.83
C GLY A 32 -10.33 4.65 15.69
N THR A 33 -9.15 4.52 15.08
CA THR A 33 -7.86 4.53 15.77
C THR A 33 -7.64 5.83 16.54
N ILE A 34 -7.91 6.97 15.90
CA ILE A 34 -7.76 8.30 16.52
C ILE A 34 -8.83 8.50 17.60
N THR A 35 -10.07 8.09 17.34
CA THR A 35 -11.13 8.06 18.37
C THR A 35 -10.70 7.28 19.62
N SER A 36 -10.16 6.07 19.45
CA SER A 36 -9.71 5.24 20.57
C SER A 36 -8.56 5.90 21.35
N LEU A 37 -7.61 6.50 20.63
CA LEU A 37 -6.46 7.19 21.22
C LEU A 37 -6.91 8.31 22.17
N PHE A 38 -7.77 9.22 21.70
CA PHE A 38 -8.25 10.39 22.43
C PHE A 38 -9.34 10.08 23.48
N SER A 39 -10.00 8.91 23.39
CA SER A 39 -11.00 8.47 24.37
C SER A 39 -10.47 7.43 25.37
N ASN A 40 -9.15 7.18 25.34
CA ASN A 40 -8.44 6.18 26.15
C ASN A 40 -9.05 4.76 26.07
N ASN A 41 -9.54 4.38 24.89
CA ASN A 41 -9.99 3.04 24.60
C ASN A 41 -8.87 2.23 23.93
N PRO A 42 -8.93 0.88 23.95
CA PRO A 42 -8.05 0.05 23.15
C PRO A 42 -8.15 0.39 21.65
N VAL A 43 -7.00 0.35 20.98
CA VAL A 43 -6.93 0.39 19.51
C VAL A 43 -7.02 -1.05 19.04
N ASN A 44 -8.03 -1.35 18.23
CA ASN A 44 -8.25 -2.68 17.68
C ASN A 44 -7.65 -2.78 16.28
N ASP A 45 -8.05 -1.87 15.40
CA ASP A 45 -7.71 -1.89 13.97
C ASP A 45 -7.06 -0.54 13.60
N VAL A 46 -6.15 -0.55 12.62
CA VAL A 46 -5.48 0.65 12.10
C VAL A 46 -5.87 0.89 10.65
N ASP A 47 -6.63 1.95 10.40
CA ASP A 47 -7.01 2.37 9.05
C ASP A 47 -5.97 3.35 8.49
N LEU A 48 -5.29 2.95 7.41
CA LEU A 48 -4.32 3.76 6.69
C LEU A 48 -4.93 4.40 5.44
N TYR A 49 -4.68 5.69 5.26
CA TYR A 49 -5.07 6.46 4.08
C TYR A 49 -3.83 7.08 3.44
N PHE A 50 -3.92 7.39 2.14
CA PHE A 50 -2.76 7.79 1.33
C PHE A 50 -3.06 9.02 0.49
N ARG A 51 -2.00 9.80 0.23
CA ARG A 51 -2.04 10.99 -0.62
C ARG A 51 -2.18 10.65 -2.11
N ASP A 52 -1.61 9.52 -2.50
CA ASP A 52 -1.56 9.03 -3.85
C ASP A 52 -1.37 7.50 -3.89
N GLU A 53 -1.53 6.95 -5.09
CA GLU A 53 -1.36 5.52 -5.38
C GLU A 53 0.09 5.05 -5.21
N GLU A 54 1.06 5.94 -5.41
CA GLU A 54 2.49 5.63 -5.29
C GLU A 54 2.86 5.31 -3.84
N SER A 55 2.54 6.19 -2.90
CA SER A 55 2.72 5.96 -1.46
C SER A 55 2.10 4.65 -0.97
N LEU A 56 0.92 4.29 -1.47
CA LEU A 56 0.28 3.02 -1.13
C LEU A 56 1.06 1.84 -1.71
N SER A 57 1.34 1.87 -3.02
CA SER A 57 2.03 0.77 -3.71
C SER A 57 3.40 0.47 -3.09
N GLU A 58 4.18 1.51 -2.77
CA GLU A 58 5.50 1.35 -2.17
C GLU A 58 5.42 0.84 -0.72
N LEU A 59 4.42 1.27 0.05
CA LEU A 59 4.20 0.75 1.39
C LEU A 59 3.81 -0.73 1.35
N VAL A 60 2.95 -1.14 0.41
CA VAL A 60 2.59 -2.55 0.21
C VAL A 60 3.82 -3.38 -0.16
N GLU A 61 4.63 -2.93 -1.12
CA GLU A 61 5.89 -3.59 -1.50
C GLU A 61 6.88 -3.71 -0.34
N GLU A 62 7.11 -2.61 0.40
CA GLU A 62 8.07 -2.57 1.49
C GLU A 62 7.63 -3.45 2.65
N ILE A 63 6.34 -3.44 2.99
CA ILE A 63 5.88 -4.38 3.99
C ILE A 63 6.05 -5.79 3.38
N TYR A 64 5.73 -6.05 2.08
CA TYR A 64 5.77 -7.38 1.40
C TYR A 64 7.11 -8.06 1.57
N ASP A 65 8.14 -7.33 1.20
CA ASP A 65 9.51 -7.82 1.24
C ASP A 65 10.02 -8.08 2.68
N ASN A 66 9.35 -7.56 3.72
CA ASN A 66 9.74 -7.67 5.12
C ASN A 66 8.93 -8.68 5.95
N SER A 67 7.95 -9.39 5.38
CA SER A 67 7.08 -10.28 6.16
C SER A 67 6.66 -11.55 5.40
N ASP A 68 6.64 -12.68 6.11
CA ASP A 68 6.45 -14.04 5.56
C ASP A 68 4.98 -14.49 5.46
N ASP A 69 4.01 -13.82 6.11
CA ASP A 69 2.62 -14.32 6.20
C ASP A 69 1.56 -13.22 6.35
N TRP A 70 0.90 -12.72 5.27
CA TRP A 70 0.00 -11.55 5.43
C TRP A 70 -0.59 -10.97 4.13
N VAL A 71 -1.62 -11.64 3.63
CA VAL A 71 -2.83 -10.93 3.23
C VAL A 71 -3.98 -11.72 3.82
N ASN A 72 -4.85 -11.04 4.57
CA ASN A 72 -5.98 -11.70 5.20
C ASN A 72 -7.23 -11.54 4.34
N ALA A 73 -7.39 -10.37 3.71
CA ALA A 73 -8.46 -10.09 2.78
C ALA A 73 -8.09 -8.94 1.85
N LEU A 74 -8.54 -9.03 0.60
CA LEU A 74 -8.49 -7.94 -0.36
C LEU A 74 -9.90 -7.68 -0.88
N THR A 75 -10.29 -6.42 -0.83
CA THR A 75 -11.59 -5.94 -1.28
C THR A 75 -11.38 -4.84 -2.31
N SER A 76 -12.43 -4.45 -3.01
CA SER A 76 -12.37 -3.33 -3.97
C SER A 76 -12.06 -1.95 -3.34
N LYS A 77 -12.03 -1.85 -2.01
CA LYS A 77 -11.82 -0.58 -1.29
C LYS A 77 -10.67 -0.59 -0.31
N ALA A 78 -10.27 -1.76 0.15
CA ALA A 78 -9.27 -1.92 1.19
C ALA A 78 -8.52 -3.23 1.07
N LEU A 79 -7.23 -3.18 1.41
CA LEU A 79 -6.37 -4.33 1.63
C LEU A 79 -6.19 -4.49 3.15
N LEU A 80 -6.55 -5.66 3.67
CA LEU A 80 -6.31 -6.02 5.06
C LEU A 80 -5.04 -6.87 5.13
N VAL A 81 -4.07 -6.35 5.87
CA VAL A 81 -2.80 -7.03 6.11
C VAL A 81 -2.53 -7.16 7.59
N ARG A 82 -1.68 -8.13 7.93
CA ARG A 82 -1.18 -8.31 9.28
C ARG A 82 0.28 -7.87 9.33
N VAL A 83 0.59 -6.91 10.21
CA VAL A 83 1.98 -6.52 10.50
C VAL A 83 2.23 -6.79 11.97
N ASP A 84 3.13 -7.72 12.26
CA ASP A 84 3.29 -8.35 13.58
C ASP A 84 1.97 -9.00 14.07
N GLU A 85 1.39 -8.46 15.15
CA GLU A 85 0.11 -8.87 15.73
C GLU A 85 -1.03 -7.86 15.45
N LYS A 86 -0.81 -6.91 14.53
CA LYS A 86 -1.75 -5.82 14.27
C LYS A 86 -2.45 -6.01 12.94
N GLU A 87 -3.76 -5.79 12.93
CA GLU A 87 -4.55 -5.69 11.72
C GLU A 87 -4.48 -4.27 11.16
N ILE A 88 -3.87 -4.14 9.98
CA ILE A 88 -3.71 -2.88 9.27
C ILE A 88 -4.56 -2.92 8.01
N GLN A 89 -5.48 -1.98 7.91
CA GLN A 89 -6.36 -1.84 6.77
C GLN A 89 -5.87 -0.66 5.91
N MET A 90 -5.34 -0.96 4.72
CA MET A 90 -4.91 0.04 3.75
C MET A 90 -6.06 0.39 2.82
N ILE A 91 -6.53 1.63 2.92
CA ILE A 91 -7.70 2.13 2.19
C ILE A 91 -7.25 2.65 0.81
N HIS A 92 -7.87 2.14 -0.26
CA HIS A 92 -7.46 2.39 -1.66
C HIS A 92 -8.60 2.80 -2.61
N PHE A 93 -9.81 3.03 -2.11
CA PHE A 93 -10.92 3.51 -2.95
C PHE A 93 -10.71 4.95 -3.46
N LYS A 94 -9.99 5.78 -2.70
CA LYS A 94 -9.71 7.20 -2.98
C LYS A 94 -8.40 7.62 -2.28
N TYR A 95 -7.74 8.63 -2.86
CA TYR A 95 -6.54 9.26 -2.32
C TYR A 95 -6.83 10.72 -1.91
N PHE A 96 -6.10 11.22 -0.91
CA PHE A 96 -6.43 12.46 -0.21
C PHE A 96 -5.19 13.35 -0.05
N GLU A 97 -5.16 14.51 -0.72
CA GLU A 97 -4.03 15.44 -0.61
C GLU A 97 -3.88 16.00 0.81
N LYS A 98 -5.00 16.20 1.51
CA LYS A 98 -5.04 16.70 2.90
C LYS A 98 -5.80 15.74 3.80
N ALA A 99 -5.42 15.71 5.08
CA ALA A 99 -6.05 14.86 6.09
C ALA A 99 -7.52 15.23 6.32
N GLU A 100 -7.89 16.50 6.20
CA GLU A 100 -9.26 17.00 6.33
C GLU A 100 -10.19 16.43 5.26
N ASP A 101 -9.69 16.19 4.04
CA ASP A 101 -10.48 15.65 2.92
C ASP A 101 -10.96 14.21 3.21
N ILE A 102 -10.27 13.50 4.12
CA ILE A 102 -10.68 12.17 4.58
C ILE A 102 -12.02 12.27 5.33
N PHE A 103 -12.25 13.36 6.07
CA PHE A 103 -13.42 13.50 6.93
C PHE A 103 -14.74 13.53 6.16
N ASP A 104 -14.73 14.01 4.91
CA ASP A 104 -15.92 14.00 4.06
C ASP A 104 -16.45 12.59 3.83
N THR A 105 -15.58 11.57 3.86
CA THR A 105 -15.96 10.17 3.67
C THR A 105 -16.53 9.53 4.94
N PHE A 106 -16.26 10.09 6.12
CA PHE A 106 -16.64 9.52 7.39
C PHE A 106 -18.10 9.78 7.74
N ASP A 107 -18.67 8.86 8.51
CA ASP A 107 -20.08 8.82 8.88
C ASP A 107 -20.44 9.75 10.05
N TYR A 108 -19.57 9.83 11.06
CA TYR A 108 -19.80 10.60 12.28
C TYR A 108 -18.59 11.43 12.67
N THR A 109 -18.86 12.63 13.20
CA THR A 109 -17.82 13.58 13.66
C THR A 109 -16.86 12.98 14.69
N VAL A 110 -17.31 11.98 15.46
CA VAL A 110 -16.50 11.32 16.50
C VAL A 110 -15.34 10.51 15.92
N CYS A 111 -15.36 10.23 14.62
CA CYS A 111 -14.29 9.57 13.88
C CYS A 111 -13.51 10.51 12.97
N MET A 112 -13.86 11.79 12.88
CA MET A 112 -13.17 12.80 12.07
C MET A 112 -11.91 13.33 12.77
N GLY A 113 -10.97 12.42 12.98
CA GLY A 113 -9.62 12.72 13.42
C GLY A 113 -8.63 11.92 12.60
N ALA A 114 -7.49 12.53 12.30
CA ALA A 114 -6.39 11.93 11.57
C ALA A 114 -5.05 12.30 12.22
N PHE A 115 -4.06 11.44 12.04
CA PHE A 115 -2.66 11.74 12.30
C PHE A 115 -1.91 11.68 10.98
N ASP A 116 -1.20 12.75 10.67
CA ASP A 116 -0.42 12.88 9.44
C ASP A 116 1.06 12.58 9.71
N PHE A 117 1.61 11.56 9.05
CA PHE A 117 3.01 11.20 9.22
C PHE A 117 3.99 12.12 8.49
N GLU A 118 3.53 12.97 7.55
CA GLU A 118 4.38 13.98 6.91
C GLU A 118 4.65 15.16 7.86
N THR A 119 3.60 15.73 8.46
CA THR A 119 3.71 16.87 9.39
C THR A 119 3.90 16.45 10.85
N GLU A 120 3.66 15.17 11.13
CA GLU A 120 3.62 14.57 12.47
C GLU A 120 2.64 15.27 13.43
N GLN A 121 1.52 15.78 12.90
CA GLN A 121 0.46 16.47 13.65
C GLN A 121 -0.86 15.70 13.62
N PHE A 122 -1.68 15.94 14.64
CA PHE A 122 -3.08 15.55 14.61
C PHE A 122 -3.89 16.62 13.89
N VAL A 123 -4.76 16.18 12.99
CA VAL A 123 -5.77 17.00 12.32
C VAL A 123 -7.11 16.51 12.84
N LEU A 124 -7.88 17.38 13.47
CA LEU A 124 -9.15 17.04 14.12
C LEU A 124 -10.25 17.96 13.61
N HIS A 125 -11.43 17.41 13.34
CA HIS A 125 -12.63 18.22 13.13
C HIS A 125 -12.91 19.07 14.38
N GLU A 126 -13.41 20.29 14.22
CA GLU A 126 -13.62 21.26 15.32
C GLU A 126 -14.46 20.69 16.48
N ASP A 127 -15.51 19.93 16.15
CA ASP A 127 -16.37 19.27 17.13
C ASP A 127 -15.91 17.86 17.55
N PHE A 128 -14.80 17.33 17.02
CA PHE A 128 -14.33 15.96 17.28
C PHE A 128 -14.21 15.68 18.78
N LEU A 129 -13.46 16.52 19.50
CA LEU A 129 -13.21 16.34 20.94
C LEU A 129 -14.50 16.48 21.75
N LYS A 130 -15.32 17.47 21.42
CA LYS A 130 -16.59 17.76 22.09
C LYS A 130 -17.58 16.60 21.96
N HIS A 131 -17.76 16.08 20.75
CA HIS A 131 -18.69 14.98 20.50
C HIS A 131 -18.21 13.66 21.09
N ASN A 132 -16.89 13.42 21.09
CA ASN A 132 -16.29 12.29 21.80
C ASN A 132 -16.50 12.37 23.32
N ALA A 133 -16.24 13.54 23.92
CA ALA A 133 -16.41 13.77 25.36
C ALA A 133 -17.87 13.61 25.81
N GLN A 134 -18.83 14.06 24.98
CA GLN A 134 -20.26 13.94 25.25
C GLN A 134 -20.85 12.58 24.87
N ARG A 135 -20.07 11.71 24.21
CA ARG A 135 -20.53 10.44 23.66
C ARG A 135 -21.77 10.62 22.75
N ILE A 136 -21.74 11.62 21.87
CA ILE A 136 -22.83 11.87 20.92
C ILE A 136 -22.41 11.61 19.48
N LEU A 137 -23.29 11.00 18.71
CA LEU A 137 -23.13 10.84 17.26
C LEU A 137 -23.79 12.01 16.54
N LYS A 138 -22.97 12.78 15.82
CA LYS A 138 -23.41 13.76 14.83
C LYS A 138 -23.11 13.23 13.45
N PHE A 139 -24.16 13.03 12.67
CA PHE A 139 -24.06 12.43 11.35
C PHE A 139 -23.48 13.41 10.34
N ASN A 140 -22.57 12.92 9.52
CA ASN A 140 -22.05 13.62 8.36
C ASN A 140 -22.87 13.22 7.13
N LYS A 141 -23.56 14.19 6.53
CA LYS A 141 -24.37 13.94 5.34
C LYS A 141 -23.53 13.72 4.07
N ASN A 142 -22.24 14.04 4.10
CA ASN A 142 -21.34 13.90 2.96
C ASN A 142 -20.80 12.47 2.81
N THR A 143 -21.07 11.56 3.76
CA THR A 143 -20.55 10.19 3.71
C THR A 143 -21.01 9.46 2.44
N ASP A 144 -20.06 8.76 1.81
CA ASP A 144 -20.33 7.92 0.64
C ASP A 144 -21.15 6.66 0.98
N PHE A 145 -21.30 6.33 2.28
CA PHE A 145 -21.89 5.07 2.73
C PHE A 145 -23.02 5.24 3.77
N PRO A 146 -24.19 5.81 3.41
CA PRO A 146 -25.31 6.00 4.33
C PRO A 146 -25.83 4.71 4.96
N ILE A 147 -25.93 3.61 4.20
CA ILE A 147 -26.42 2.32 4.71
C ILE A 147 -25.44 1.76 5.77
N VAL A 148 -24.14 1.80 5.50
CA VAL A 148 -23.12 1.39 6.47
C VAL A 148 -23.16 2.28 7.72
N SER A 149 -23.36 3.59 7.55
CA SER A 149 -23.53 4.53 8.66
C SER A 149 -24.70 4.14 9.56
N LEU A 150 -25.82 3.71 8.99
CA LEU A 150 -26.99 3.21 9.73
C LEU A 150 -26.63 1.97 10.55
N LEU A 151 -25.94 0.99 9.96
CA LEU A 151 -25.51 -0.23 10.66
C LEU A 151 -24.55 0.08 11.80
N ARG A 152 -23.64 1.04 11.60
CA ARG A 152 -22.66 1.46 12.61
C ARG A 152 -23.28 2.16 13.82
N VAL A 153 -24.50 2.68 13.73
CA VAL A 153 -25.21 3.25 14.90
C VAL A 153 -25.21 2.24 16.05
N GLN A 154 -25.50 0.96 15.78
CA GLN A 154 -25.52 -0.05 16.83
C GLN A 154 -24.13 -0.26 17.44
N LYS A 155 -23.09 -0.40 16.59
CA LYS A 155 -21.68 -0.50 17.02
C LYS A 155 -21.27 0.66 17.93
N TYR A 156 -21.65 1.89 17.60
CA TYR A 156 -21.33 3.05 18.43
C TYR A 156 -22.16 3.10 19.72
N LYS A 157 -23.43 2.67 19.68
CA LYS A 157 -24.25 2.52 20.89
C LYS A 157 -23.64 1.51 21.86
N ASP A 158 -23.12 0.39 21.36
CA ASP A 158 -22.43 -0.61 22.18
C ASP A 158 -21.14 -0.04 22.80
N LYS A 159 -20.52 0.94 22.14
CA LYS A 159 -19.40 1.75 22.67
C LYS A 159 -19.83 2.91 23.59
N GLY A 160 -21.11 2.99 23.95
CA GLY A 160 -21.66 3.99 24.86
C GLY A 160 -22.02 5.33 24.23
N TYR A 161 -22.01 5.45 22.90
CA TYR A 161 -22.47 6.65 22.22
C TYR A 161 -23.99 6.68 22.07
N ASN A 162 -24.55 7.89 22.00
CA ASN A 162 -25.96 8.12 21.77
C ASN A 162 -26.17 8.92 20.49
N ILE A 163 -27.20 8.55 19.72
CA ILE A 163 -27.69 9.31 18.57
C ILE A 163 -29.06 9.89 18.90
N SER A 164 -29.27 11.16 18.56
CA SER A 164 -30.58 11.79 18.75
C SER A 164 -31.56 11.41 17.64
N LYS A 165 -32.86 11.53 17.89
CA LYS A 165 -33.89 11.25 16.87
C LYS A 165 -33.69 12.07 15.58
N PRO A 166 -33.39 13.37 15.63
CA PRO A 166 -33.09 14.13 14.41
C PRO A 166 -31.86 13.62 13.65
N GLU A 167 -30.78 13.27 14.34
CA GLU A 167 -29.58 12.74 13.68
C GLU A 167 -29.84 11.36 13.05
N PHE A 168 -30.60 10.50 13.73
CA PHE A 168 -31.00 9.21 13.17
C PHE A 168 -31.92 9.39 11.95
N LEU A 169 -32.83 10.37 11.98
CA LEU A 169 -33.65 10.73 10.82
C LEU A 169 -32.78 11.21 9.65
N ARG A 170 -31.71 11.97 9.89
CA ARG A 170 -30.76 12.39 8.83
C ARG A 170 -30.10 11.18 8.15
N VAL A 171 -29.72 10.16 8.92
CA VAL A 171 -29.18 8.91 8.37
C VAL A 171 -30.23 8.24 7.47
N ALA A 172 -31.45 8.06 7.98
CA ALA A 172 -32.53 7.41 7.24
C ALA A 172 -32.87 8.14 5.93
N LEU A 173 -32.97 9.46 5.96
CA LEU A 173 -33.21 10.28 4.76
C LEU A 173 -32.07 10.15 3.74
N SER A 174 -30.82 10.10 4.20
CA SER A 174 -29.67 9.92 3.30
C SER A 174 -29.66 8.54 2.64
N CYS A 175 -30.13 7.50 3.33
CA CYS A 175 -30.35 6.19 2.72
C CYS A 175 -31.45 6.21 1.65
N MET A 176 -32.50 7.04 1.82
CA MET A 176 -33.61 7.16 0.86
C MET A 176 -33.21 7.91 -0.42
N GLU A 177 -32.15 8.71 -0.39
CA GLU A 177 -31.60 9.40 -1.57
C GLU A 177 -30.79 8.46 -2.49
N LEU A 178 -30.44 7.26 -2.03
CA LEU A 178 -29.69 6.29 -2.81
C LEU A 178 -30.54 5.72 -3.95
N ASN A 179 -30.03 5.83 -5.18
CA ASN A 179 -30.63 5.21 -6.35
C ASN A 179 -29.98 3.84 -6.62
N ILE A 180 -30.54 2.79 -6.04
CA ILE A 180 -30.03 1.42 -6.18
C ILE A 180 -30.88 0.68 -7.21
N THR A 181 -30.31 0.49 -8.40
CA THR A 181 -30.96 -0.12 -9.57
C THR A 181 -30.36 -1.48 -9.95
N SER A 182 -29.25 -1.87 -9.31
CA SER A 182 -28.60 -3.17 -9.53
C SER A 182 -28.05 -3.80 -8.25
N ALA A 183 -27.76 -5.11 -8.32
CA ALA A 183 -27.11 -5.86 -7.25
C ALA A 183 -25.70 -5.30 -6.94
N ASP A 184 -24.95 -4.89 -7.97
CA ASP A 184 -23.60 -4.36 -7.82
C ASP A 184 -23.60 -2.99 -7.12
N GLU A 185 -24.55 -2.11 -7.44
CA GLU A 185 -24.74 -0.84 -6.72
C GLU A 185 -25.09 -1.08 -5.25
N LEU A 186 -25.95 -2.08 -4.96
CA LEU A 186 -26.28 -2.45 -3.59
C LEU A 186 -25.05 -2.94 -2.82
N LYS A 187 -24.23 -3.81 -3.43
CA LYS A 187 -22.97 -4.30 -2.86
C LYS A 187 -21.99 -3.14 -2.58
N GLN A 188 -21.88 -2.18 -3.50
CA GLN A 188 -21.05 -1.00 -3.32
C GLN A 188 -21.46 -0.16 -2.10
N HIS A 189 -22.78 0.01 -1.87
CA HIS A 189 -23.31 0.76 -0.73
C HIS A 189 -23.30 0.01 0.59
N LEU A 190 -23.39 -1.32 0.58
CA LEU A 190 -23.28 -2.15 1.79
C LEU A 190 -21.83 -2.31 2.27
N GLY A 191 -20.87 -1.98 1.41
CA GLY A 191 -19.46 -1.88 1.75
C GLY A 191 -18.83 -3.25 1.97
N GLY A 192 -18.04 -3.71 0.99
CA GLY A 192 -17.24 -4.94 1.08
C GLY A 192 -16.19 -4.97 2.20
N MET A 193 -16.22 -4.05 3.16
CA MET A 193 -15.27 -3.92 4.27
C MET A 193 -15.65 -4.72 5.52
N TYR A 194 -16.88 -5.25 5.62
CA TYR A 194 -17.40 -5.72 6.91
C TYR A 194 -17.30 -7.20 7.22
N GLY A 195 -16.49 -7.98 6.48
CA GLY A 195 -16.18 -9.38 6.86
C GLY A 195 -17.41 -10.28 7.09
N ILE A 196 -18.59 -9.81 6.73
CA ILE A 196 -19.84 -10.52 6.69
C ILE A 196 -20.12 -10.66 5.21
N ASN A 197 -20.47 -11.87 4.80
CA ASN A 197 -20.71 -12.22 3.40
C ASN A 197 -22.04 -11.61 2.92
N TYR A 198 -22.14 -10.29 2.95
CA TYR A 198 -23.25 -9.54 2.36
C TYR A 198 -23.36 -9.82 0.86
N ASP A 199 -22.25 -10.20 0.22
CA ASP A 199 -22.23 -10.62 -1.18
C ASP A 199 -23.13 -11.84 -1.44
N LYS A 200 -23.06 -12.88 -0.59
CA LYS A 200 -24.00 -14.02 -0.62
C LYS A 200 -25.46 -13.58 -0.44
N LEU A 201 -25.74 -12.55 0.37
CA LEU A 201 -27.11 -12.05 0.57
C LEU A 201 -27.69 -11.38 -0.69
N ILE A 202 -26.81 -10.95 -1.60
CA ILE A 202 -27.14 -10.16 -2.78
C ILE A 202 -26.88 -10.98 -4.06
N GLU A 203 -26.48 -12.25 -3.93
CA GLU A 203 -26.37 -13.16 -5.07
C GLU A 203 -27.75 -13.43 -5.69
N LEU A 204 -27.80 -13.24 -7.00
CA LEU A 204 -28.97 -13.52 -7.83
C LEU A 204 -28.73 -14.85 -8.54
N GLU A 205 -29.75 -15.69 -8.61
CA GLU A 205 -29.67 -16.94 -9.38
C GLU A 205 -29.56 -16.62 -10.88
N GLU A 206 -29.04 -17.58 -11.67
CA GLU A 206 -28.85 -17.38 -13.11
C GLU A 206 -30.19 -17.03 -13.80
N GLY A 207 -30.24 -15.85 -14.44
CA GLY A 207 -31.46 -15.34 -15.08
C GLY A 207 -32.42 -14.59 -14.16
N GLU A 208 -32.10 -14.42 -12.87
CA GLU A 208 -32.93 -13.69 -11.92
C GLU A 208 -32.79 -12.16 -12.08
N SER A 209 -33.92 -11.45 -12.18
CA SER A 209 -33.94 -9.98 -12.22
C SER A 209 -33.81 -9.37 -10.83
N PHE A 210 -32.97 -8.32 -10.72
CA PHE A 210 -32.79 -7.54 -9.50
C PHE A 210 -34.06 -6.79 -9.11
N SER A 211 -34.43 -6.88 -7.82
CA SER A 211 -35.32 -5.91 -7.18
C SER A 211 -35.03 -5.84 -5.68
N LEU A 212 -35.11 -4.64 -5.10
CA LEU A 212 -34.88 -4.45 -3.67
C LEU A 212 -35.83 -5.29 -2.80
N SER A 213 -37.09 -5.45 -3.22
CA SER A 213 -38.07 -6.30 -2.52
C SER A 213 -37.58 -7.74 -2.37
N LYS A 214 -37.05 -8.32 -3.46
CA LYS A 214 -36.54 -9.70 -3.41
C LYS A 214 -35.34 -9.82 -2.49
N ILE A 215 -34.42 -8.84 -2.51
CA ILE A 215 -33.27 -8.86 -1.61
C ILE A 215 -33.71 -8.78 -0.14
N ILE A 216 -34.71 -7.95 0.17
CA ILE A 216 -35.30 -7.88 1.52
C ILE A 216 -35.87 -9.24 1.93
N ASP A 217 -36.60 -9.91 1.04
CA ASP A 217 -37.15 -11.25 1.30
C ASP A 217 -36.06 -12.30 1.49
N LYS A 218 -34.96 -12.24 0.72
CA LYS A 218 -33.78 -13.11 0.90
C LYS A 218 -33.14 -12.89 2.28
N ILE A 219 -32.95 -11.63 2.69
CA ILE A 219 -32.35 -11.28 3.99
C ILE A 219 -33.18 -11.82 5.16
N ALA A 220 -34.52 -11.81 5.06
CA ALA A 220 -35.42 -12.22 6.14
C ALA A 220 -35.12 -13.64 6.68
N ASN A 221 -34.64 -14.55 5.82
CA ASN A 221 -34.37 -15.93 6.19
C ASN A 221 -32.89 -16.19 6.56
N ILE A 222 -31.99 -15.25 6.30
CA ILE A 222 -30.54 -15.49 6.47
C ILE A 222 -30.09 -15.44 7.92
N ALA A 223 -30.73 -14.62 8.76
CA ALA A 223 -30.48 -14.68 10.21
C ALA A 223 -30.82 -16.04 10.84
N LEU A 224 -31.51 -16.92 10.09
CA LEU A 224 -31.88 -18.28 10.48
C LEU A 224 -31.08 -19.35 9.72
N SER A 225 -30.17 -18.96 8.82
CA SER A 225 -29.31 -19.88 8.06
C SER A 225 -28.02 -20.17 8.82
N ASP A 226 -27.53 -21.41 8.77
CA ASP A 226 -26.23 -21.79 9.33
C ASP A 226 -25.07 -21.03 8.65
N ASP A 227 -25.25 -20.65 7.38
CA ASP A 227 -24.32 -19.85 6.60
C ASP A 227 -24.03 -18.48 7.22
N TYR A 228 -24.91 -17.98 8.10
CA TYR A 228 -24.72 -16.72 8.81
C TYR A 228 -23.46 -16.71 9.67
N PHE A 229 -23.02 -17.89 10.15
CA PHE A 229 -21.83 -18.03 10.98
C PHE A 229 -20.56 -18.34 10.19
N GLU A 230 -20.65 -18.54 8.87
CA GLU A 230 -19.49 -18.79 8.04
C GLU A 230 -18.61 -17.54 7.93
N LYS A 231 -17.36 -17.64 8.40
CA LYS A 231 -16.37 -16.58 8.23
C LYS A 231 -15.96 -16.46 6.75
N PRO A 232 -15.57 -15.26 6.29
CA PRO A 232 -14.97 -15.09 4.97
C PRO A 232 -13.77 -16.01 4.80
N LYS A 233 -13.58 -16.53 3.58
CA LYS A 233 -12.36 -17.25 3.25
C LYS A 233 -11.20 -16.27 3.25
N GLU A 234 -10.16 -16.58 4.02
CA GLU A 234 -8.89 -15.88 3.92
C GLU A 234 -8.28 -16.15 2.55
N ILE A 235 -7.89 -15.10 1.85
CA ILE A 235 -7.22 -15.20 0.55
C ILE A 235 -5.74 -14.96 0.81
N LYS A 236 -4.93 -16.01 0.69
CA LYS A 236 -3.48 -15.87 0.63
C LYS A 236 -3.07 -15.52 -0.79
N TYR A 237 -2.23 -14.51 -0.92
CA TYR A 237 -1.60 -14.12 -2.19
C TYR A 237 -0.17 -14.68 -2.19
N ASP A 238 0.25 -15.26 -3.32
CA ASP A 238 1.56 -15.91 -3.43
C ASP A 238 2.68 -14.90 -3.73
N ASN A 239 2.32 -13.71 -4.22
CA ASN A 239 3.23 -12.60 -4.50
C ASN A 239 2.56 -11.23 -4.31
N VAL A 240 3.37 -10.19 -4.10
CA VAL A 240 2.90 -8.80 -3.97
C VAL A 240 2.24 -8.28 -5.24
N GLU A 241 2.62 -8.83 -6.39
CA GLU A 241 2.18 -8.34 -7.69
C GLU A 241 0.69 -8.57 -7.89
N GLU A 242 0.16 -9.72 -7.47
CA GLU A 242 -1.27 -10.01 -7.48
C GLU A 242 -2.08 -9.03 -6.62
N ILE A 243 -1.49 -8.53 -5.53
CA ILE A 243 -2.10 -7.51 -4.69
C ILE A 243 -2.10 -6.17 -5.41
N LEU A 244 -0.94 -5.78 -5.96
CA LEU A 244 -0.78 -4.52 -6.67
C LEU A 244 -1.67 -4.45 -7.91
N ASP A 245 -1.88 -5.54 -8.62
CA ASP A 245 -2.77 -5.63 -9.79
C ASP A 245 -4.23 -5.27 -9.49
N VAL A 246 -4.66 -5.41 -8.24
CA VAL A 246 -6.02 -5.08 -7.81
C VAL A 246 -6.12 -3.65 -7.29
N ILE A 247 -5.05 -3.14 -6.67
CA ILE A 247 -5.03 -1.85 -5.97
C ILE A 247 -4.56 -0.71 -6.89
N VAL A 248 -3.57 -0.98 -7.72
CA VAL A 248 -2.94 -0.01 -8.64
C VAL A 248 -3.76 0.06 -9.91
N LYS A 249 -4.29 1.24 -10.21
CA LYS A 249 -5.10 1.47 -11.42
C LYS A 249 -4.22 1.72 -12.64
N GLU A 250 -3.01 2.24 -12.44
CA GLU A 250 -2.05 2.45 -13.52
C GLU A 250 -1.57 1.11 -14.11
N PRO A 251 -1.43 1.01 -15.43
CA PRO A 251 -0.91 -0.21 -16.04
C PRO A 251 0.55 -0.46 -15.62
N ALA A 252 0.84 -1.68 -15.19
CA ALA A 252 2.19 -2.10 -14.86
C ALA A 252 3.10 -2.01 -16.09
N LYS A 253 4.29 -1.43 -15.93
CA LYS A 253 5.31 -1.41 -16.99
C LYS A 253 6.05 -2.74 -16.97
N VAL A 254 6.00 -3.48 -18.07
CA VAL A 254 6.62 -4.81 -18.19
C VAL A 254 7.65 -4.78 -19.31
N VAL A 255 8.78 -5.44 -19.10
CA VAL A 255 9.84 -5.59 -20.09
C VAL A 255 10.26 -7.05 -20.19
N LYS A 256 10.37 -7.56 -21.41
CA LYS A 256 10.80 -8.93 -21.70
C LYS A 256 12.25 -8.91 -22.13
N ILE A 257 13.12 -9.47 -21.29
CA ILE A 257 14.56 -9.47 -21.54
C ILE A 257 14.98 -10.93 -21.65
N LYS A 258 15.31 -11.35 -22.88
CA LYS A 258 15.66 -12.75 -23.20
C LYS A 258 14.53 -13.69 -22.76
N ASP A 259 14.81 -14.63 -21.87
CA ASP A 259 13.85 -15.66 -21.42
C ASP A 259 13.04 -15.22 -20.18
N ASN A 260 13.31 -14.03 -19.64
CA ASN A 260 12.72 -13.56 -18.39
C ASN A 260 11.80 -12.36 -18.62
N THR A 261 10.73 -12.31 -17.83
CA THR A 261 9.81 -11.19 -17.79
C THR A 261 10.04 -10.40 -16.52
N TYR A 262 10.17 -9.08 -16.66
CA TYR A 262 10.38 -8.17 -15.54
C TYR A 262 9.29 -7.11 -15.49
N ARG A 263 8.79 -6.82 -14.29
CA ARG A 263 8.09 -5.56 -14.01
C ARG A 263 9.12 -4.47 -13.74
N ILE A 264 8.87 -3.27 -14.25
CA ILE A 264 9.62 -2.07 -13.89
C ILE A 264 8.86 -1.39 -12.75
N THR A 265 9.46 -1.34 -11.55
CA THR A 265 8.88 -0.64 -10.40
C THR A 265 8.90 0.87 -10.61
N LYS A 266 8.17 1.64 -9.79
CA LYS A 266 8.21 3.11 -9.86
C LYS A 266 9.61 3.69 -9.62
N LYS A 267 10.45 2.97 -8.87
CA LYS A 267 11.89 3.28 -8.65
C LYS A 267 12.78 2.95 -9.85
N ASN A 268 12.21 2.55 -10.99
CA ASN A 268 12.93 2.08 -12.18
C ASN A 268 13.87 0.90 -11.86
N VAL A 269 13.38 -0.02 -11.02
CA VAL A 269 14.08 -1.25 -10.66
C VAL A 269 13.36 -2.42 -11.34
N LEU A 270 14.11 -3.39 -11.87
CA LEU A 270 13.52 -4.60 -12.45
C LEU A 270 13.16 -5.61 -11.35
N LYS A 271 11.95 -6.17 -11.38
CA LYS A 271 11.54 -7.28 -10.52
C LYS A 271 11.07 -8.42 -11.40
N GLU A 272 11.68 -9.59 -11.27
CA GLU A 272 11.32 -10.77 -12.08
C GLU A 272 9.93 -11.24 -11.66
N ILE A 273 9.08 -11.56 -12.64
CA ILE A 273 7.70 -11.99 -12.42
C ILE A 273 7.43 -13.31 -13.13
N GLY A 274 6.70 -14.21 -12.46
CA GLY A 274 6.30 -15.50 -13.02
C GLY A 274 5.03 -15.42 -13.90
N GLU A 275 4.13 -14.50 -13.57
CA GLU A 275 2.91 -14.23 -14.33
C GLU A 275 2.83 -12.75 -14.70
N GLU A 276 2.35 -12.45 -15.91
CA GLU A 276 2.22 -11.08 -16.35
C GLU A 276 0.97 -10.41 -15.78
N PRO A 277 1.07 -9.14 -15.32
CA PRO A 277 -0.08 -8.37 -14.89
C PRO A 277 -1.21 -8.32 -15.92
N LYS A 278 -2.44 -8.28 -15.40
CA LYS A 278 -3.64 -8.14 -16.26
C LYS A 278 -3.68 -6.79 -16.96
N ASN A 279 -3.35 -5.71 -16.25
CA ASN A 279 -3.29 -4.35 -16.77
C ASN A 279 -1.82 -3.93 -16.93
N LYS A 280 -1.29 -3.94 -18.17
CA LYS A 280 0.12 -3.68 -18.43
C LYS A 280 0.39 -2.90 -19.71
N ILE A 281 1.56 -2.25 -19.74
CA ILE A 281 2.19 -1.70 -20.94
C ILE A 281 3.55 -2.38 -21.11
N GLU A 282 3.79 -2.93 -22.29
CA GLU A 282 5.08 -3.52 -22.65
C GLU A 282 6.06 -2.42 -23.09
N ILE A 283 7.26 -2.43 -22.52
CA ILE A 283 8.35 -1.50 -22.79
C ILE A 283 9.41 -2.21 -23.63
N ASP A 284 9.95 -1.53 -24.65
CA ASP A 284 11.02 -2.08 -25.47
C ASP A 284 12.27 -2.34 -24.62
N ALA A 285 12.73 -3.60 -24.64
CA ALA A 285 13.80 -4.06 -23.76
C ALA A 285 15.14 -3.42 -24.07
N LYS A 286 15.45 -3.25 -25.36
CA LYS A 286 16.70 -2.64 -25.80
C LYS A 286 16.73 -1.17 -25.40
N GLN A 287 15.65 -0.44 -25.68
CA GLN A 287 15.49 0.96 -25.31
C GLN A 287 15.59 1.15 -23.79
N TYR A 288 14.93 0.28 -23.00
CA TYR A 288 14.99 0.34 -21.55
C TYR A 288 16.43 0.13 -21.08
N ILE A 289 17.06 -1.00 -21.39
CA ILE A 289 18.39 -1.36 -20.87
C ILE A 289 19.46 -0.35 -21.32
N ASP A 290 19.46 0.06 -22.60
CA ASP A 290 20.45 1.01 -23.11
C ASP A 290 20.29 2.42 -22.49
N SER A 291 19.11 2.75 -21.95
CA SER A 291 18.86 4.02 -21.25
C SER A 291 19.27 4.01 -19.78
N GLN A 292 19.46 2.83 -19.17
CA GLN A 292 19.75 2.71 -17.74
C GLN A 292 21.24 2.88 -17.41
N LYS A 293 21.50 3.18 -16.14
CA LYS A 293 22.82 3.13 -15.51
C LYS A 293 22.82 2.09 -14.41
N TYR A 294 23.95 1.43 -14.24
CA TYR A 294 24.16 0.40 -13.23
C TYR A 294 25.39 0.73 -12.40
N TYR A 295 25.47 0.17 -11.20
CA TYR A 295 26.42 0.63 -10.19
C TYR A 295 27.16 -0.53 -9.55
N LYS A 296 28.43 -0.31 -9.19
CA LYS A 296 29.24 -1.30 -8.48
C LYS A 296 30.23 -0.66 -7.53
N PHE A 297 30.32 -1.17 -6.31
CA PHE A 297 31.41 -0.85 -5.40
C PHE A 297 32.70 -1.60 -5.80
N VAL A 298 33.80 -0.87 -5.88
CA VAL A 298 35.13 -1.35 -6.31
C VAL A 298 36.23 -0.73 -5.45
N GLU A 299 37.39 -1.37 -5.37
CA GLU A 299 38.57 -0.80 -4.71
C GLU A 299 39.25 0.21 -5.61
N LYS A 300 39.81 1.27 -5.02
CA LYS A 300 40.59 2.25 -5.76
C LYS A 300 42.02 2.28 -5.22
N ASN A 301 42.97 1.90 -6.06
CA ASN A 301 44.40 1.90 -5.74
C ASN A 301 45.14 2.69 -6.83
N ASP A 302 45.86 3.74 -6.45
CA ASP A 302 46.63 4.59 -7.36
C ASP A 302 45.85 5.09 -8.59
N GLY A 303 44.58 5.43 -8.39
CA GLY A 303 43.68 5.92 -9.46
C GLY A 303 43.11 4.83 -10.38
N ARG A 304 43.40 3.56 -10.11
CA ARG A 304 42.88 2.38 -10.82
C ARG A 304 41.80 1.69 -9.98
N TYR A 305 40.87 1.01 -10.65
CA TYR A 305 39.65 0.49 -10.05
C TYR A 305 39.63 -1.04 -10.11
N PHE A 306 39.48 -1.72 -8.99
CA PHE A 306 39.60 -3.19 -8.91
C PHE A 306 38.38 -3.85 -8.28
N SER A 307 38.08 -5.07 -8.70
CA SER A 307 37.00 -5.85 -8.09
C SER A 307 37.35 -6.23 -6.65
N HIS A 308 36.39 -6.08 -5.72
CA HIS A 308 36.53 -6.61 -4.36
C HIS A 308 36.59 -8.15 -4.31
N TYR A 309 36.10 -8.84 -5.34
CA TYR A 309 36.10 -10.31 -5.40
C TYR A 309 37.36 -10.88 -6.05
N ASP A 310 37.88 -10.22 -7.09
CA ASP A 310 39.13 -10.57 -7.77
C ASP A 310 40.00 -9.32 -7.84
N SER A 311 40.96 -9.19 -6.93
CA SER A 311 41.84 -8.03 -6.85
C SER A 311 42.73 -7.85 -8.09
N LEU A 312 42.84 -8.87 -8.96
CA LEU A 312 43.54 -8.79 -10.24
C LEU A 312 42.62 -8.37 -11.39
N TYR A 313 41.33 -8.16 -11.14
CA TYR A 313 40.38 -7.68 -12.15
C TYR A 313 40.27 -6.16 -12.05
N GLU A 314 40.78 -5.47 -13.06
CA GLU A 314 40.69 -4.02 -13.18
C GLU A 314 39.49 -3.60 -14.04
N TYR A 315 38.68 -2.68 -13.53
CA TYR A 315 37.68 -1.95 -14.29
C TYR A 315 38.32 -0.74 -14.96
N LYS A 316 38.34 -0.74 -16.29
CA LYS A 316 39.00 0.28 -17.10
C LYS A 316 38.01 1.18 -17.80
N PHE A 317 38.39 2.44 -17.92
CA PHE A 317 37.61 3.49 -18.56
C PHE A 317 37.86 3.50 -20.07
N GLY A 318 36.83 3.79 -20.85
CA GLY A 318 36.94 3.92 -22.31
C GLY A 318 37.01 2.61 -23.10
N GLU A 319 37.02 1.45 -22.43
CA GLU A 319 36.95 0.14 -23.06
C GLU A 319 35.87 -0.74 -22.44
N ILE A 320 35.49 -1.81 -23.14
CA ILE A 320 34.51 -2.78 -22.63
C ILE A 320 35.17 -3.70 -21.59
N ASN A 321 34.56 -3.78 -20.42
CA ASN A 321 34.99 -4.65 -19.33
C ASN A 321 34.20 -5.95 -19.43
N ILE A 322 34.88 -7.07 -19.62
CA ILE A 322 34.28 -8.41 -19.82
C ILE A 322 34.66 -9.27 -18.60
N PRO A 323 33.76 -10.12 -18.05
CA PRO A 323 34.09 -10.98 -16.91
C PRO A 323 35.19 -11.99 -17.26
N LYS A 324 36.04 -12.32 -16.27
CA LYS A 324 36.94 -13.50 -16.36
C LYS A 324 36.20 -14.82 -16.11
N ASN A 325 35.12 -14.77 -15.32
CA ASN A 325 34.28 -15.91 -14.97
C ASN A 325 32.94 -15.81 -15.73
N THR A 326 31.83 -16.25 -15.11
CA THR A 326 30.50 -16.25 -15.70
C THR A 326 29.95 -14.85 -15.95
N HIS A 327 29.85 -13.99 -14.92
CA HIS A 327 29.22 -12.67 -15.02
C HIS A 327 29.95 -11.59 -14.23
N LEU A 328 29.77 -10.35 -14.65
CA LEU A 328 29.94 -9.17 -13.81
C LEU A 328 28.62 -8.88 -13.08
N TYR A 329 28.71 -8.42 -11.84
CA TYR A 329 27.58 -8.14 -10.96
C TYR A 329 27.47 -6.65 -10.66
N PHE A 330 26.28 -6.08 -10.83
CA PHE A 330 25.97 -4.68 -10.61
C PHE A 330 24.66 -4.54 -9.81
N SER A 331 24.41 -3.33 -9.32
CA SER A 331 23.16 -2.93 -8.67
C SER A 331 22.46 -1.86 -9.51
N GLU A 332 21.14 -1.83 -9.48
CA GLU A 332 20.37 -0.67 -9.95
C GLU A 332 20.49 0.48 -8.93
N LYS A 333 20.23 1.71 -9.37
CA LYS A 333 20.48 2.93 -8.57
C LYS A 333 19.86 2.89 -7.17
N HIS A 334 18.62 2.42 -7.07
CA HIS A 334 17.84 2.37 -5.84
C HIS A 334 18.03 1.07 -5.04
N GLU A 335 19.03 0.26 -5.39
CA GLU A 335 19.37 -1.00 -4.70
C GLU A 335 20.87 -1.11 -4.41
N ILE A 336 21.61 0.00 -4.46
CA ILE A 336 23.06 -0.01 -4.18
C ILE A 336 23.38 -0.40 -2.73
N ASP A 337 22.45 -0.18 -1.81
CA ASP A 337 22.51 -0.54 -0.39
C ASP A 337 22.38 -2.05 -0.14
N LYS A 338 21.76 -2.78 -1.07
CA LYS A 338 21.67 -4.25 -1.05
C LYS A 338 22.97 -4.93 -1.49
N SER A 339 23.90 -4.17 -2.08
CA SER A 339 25.19 -4.69 -2.55
C SER A 339 26.02 -5.32 -1.42
N ASN A 340 26.61 -6.50 -1.67
CA ASN A 340 27.54 -7.17 -0.76
C ASN A 340 28.73 -6.29 -0.29
N TYR A 341 29.08 -5.26 -1.08
CA TYR A 341 30.19 -4.35 -0.80
C TYR A 341 29.72 -2.92 -0.57
N PHE A 342 28.46 -2.74 -0.16
CA PHE A 342 27.90 -1.42 0.11
C PHE A 342 28.82 -0.60 1.04
N GLY A 343 29.16 0.60 0.59
CA GLY A 343 30.01 1.54 1.33
C GLY A 343 31.50 1.18 1.40
N LYS A 344 31.95 0.11 0.72
CA LYS A 344 33.37 -0.25 0.62
C LYS A 344 33.98 0.30 -0.66
N GLY A 345 35.18 0.86 -0.56
CA GLY A 345 35.89 1.42 -1.71
C GLY A 345 35.19 2.65 -2.29
N VAL A 346 35.05 2.68 -3.62
CA VAL A 346 34.37 3.73 -4.39
C VAL A 346 33.25 3.13 -5.23
N LEU A 347 32.24 3.92 -5.56
CA LEU A 347 31.14 3.50 -6.43
C LEU A 347 31.45 3.90 -7.88
N ILE A 348 31.37 2.97 -8.82
CA ILE A 348 31.43 3.27 -10.25
C ILE A 348 30.06 3.17 -10.90
N GLU A 349 29.78 4.09 -11.82
CA GLU A 349 28.62 4.07 -12.71
C GLU A 349 29.04 3.44 -14.04
N VAL A 350 28.23 2.50 -14.53
CA VAL A 350 28.46 1.79 -15.78
C VAL A 350 27.23 1.82 -16.68
N VAL A 351 27.46 1.65 -17.97
CA VAL A 351 26.42 1.27 -18.94
C VAL A 351 26.62 -0.17 -19.36
N ILE A 352 25.51 -0.90 -19.48
CA ILE A 352 25.47 -2.28 -19.94
C ILE A 352 24.69 -2.27 -21.25
N PRO A 353 25.34 -2.51 -22.41
CA PRO A 353 24.62 -2.69 -23.66
C PRO A 353 23.60 -3.82 -23.55
N TYR A 354 22.42 -3.69 -24.19
CA TYR A 354 21.37 -4.70 -24.15
C TYR A 354 21.88 -6.13 -24.40
N ASP A 355 22.71 -6.35 -25.42
CA ASP A 355 23.23 -7.68 -25.77
C ASP A 355 24.10 -8.29 -24.65
N ASN A 356 24.73 -7.43 -23.84
CA ASN A 356 25.58 -7.80 -22.71
C ASN A 356 24.81 -7.95 -21.40
N PHE A 357 23.58 -7.47 -21.30
CA PHE A 357 22.73 -7.72 -20.13
C PHE A 357 22.27 -9.17 -20.14
N THR A 358 22.52 -9.91 -19.05
CA THR A 358 22.15 -11.34 -18.98
C THR A 358 20.80 -11.53 -18.32
N LYS A 359 20.70 -11.22 -17.04
CA LYS A 359 19.48 -11.32 -16.24
C LYS A 359 19.63 -10.45 -14.99
N LYS A 360 18.52 -10.20 -14.30
CA LYS A 360 18.55 -9.76 -12.90
C LYS A 360 18.16 -10.93 -11.99
N ASP A 361 18.91 -11.12 -10.92
CA ASP A 361 18.77 -12.22 -9.95
C ASP A 361 18.72 -11.62 -8.54
N GLY A 362 17.53 -11.54 -7.95
CA GLY A 362 17.28 -10.76 -6.74
C GLY A 362 17.63 -9.29 -6.96
N ASP A 363 18.58 -8.76 -6.18
CA ASP A 363 19.09 -7.38 -6.22
C ASP A 363 20.27 -7.18 -7.20
N LYS A 364 20.69 -8.25 -7.90
CA LYS A 364 21.92 -8.26 -8.70
C LYS A 364 21.62 -8.29 -10.18
N VAL A 365 22.13 -7.30 -10.90
CA VAL A 365 22.18 -7.29 -12.36
C VAL A 365 23.42 -8.03 -12.83
N LEU A 366 23.22 -9.06 -13.64
CA LEU A 366 24.29 -9.88 -14.23
C LEU A 366 24.53 -9.46 -15.67
N ALA A 367 25.79 -9.25 -16.03
CA ALA A 367 26.17 -8.88 -17.40
C ALA A 367 27.49 -9.50 -17.86
N ASN A 368 27.60 -9.68 -19.18
CA ASN A 368 28.79 -10.19 -19.86
C ASN A 368 29.69 -9.08 -20.40
N GLY A 369 29.30 -7.81 -20.19
CA GLY A 369 30.23 -6.71 -20.26
C GLY A 369 29.59 -5.35 -20.01
N CYS A 370 30.42 -4.37 -19.68
CA CYS A 370 29.98 -3.01 -19.40
C CYS A 370 31.04 -1.97 -19.78
N TYR A 371 30.63 -0.71 -19.91
CA TYR A 371 31.55 0.42 -19.99
C TYR A 371 31.47 1.24 -18.72
N VAL A 372 32.62 1.54 -18.11
CA VAL A 372 32.69 2.45 -16.98
C VAL A 372 32.51 3.89 -17.48
N VAL A 373 31.56 4.60 -16.89
CA VAL A 373 31.23 5.99 -17.23
C VAL A 373 32.00 6.95 -16.34
N ARG A 374 31.86 6.79 -15.02
CA ARG A 374 32.46 7.67 -14.00
C ARG A 374 32.53 7.01 -12.63
N GLU A 375 33.37 7.56 -11.77
CA GLU A 375 33.27 7.37 -10.32
C GLU A 375 32.17 8.27 -9.76
N ILE A 376 31.40 7.75 -8.80
CA ILE A 376 30.36 8.45 -8.07
C ILE A 376 30.87 8.78 -6.66
N THR A 377 30.74 10.03 -6.25
CA THR A 377 31.17 10.45 -4.92
C THR A 377 30.23 9.93 -3.84
N LYS A 378 30.75 9.77 -2.62
CA LYS A 378 29.94 9.37 -1.46
C LYS A 378 28.79 10.34 -1.20
N GLU A 379 29.05 11.63 -1.33
CA GLU A 379 28.04 12.69 -1.18
C GLU A 379 26.90 12.57 -2.20
N GLU A 380 27.20 12.10 -3.42
CA GLU A 380 26.20 11.93 -4.48
C GLU A 380 25.32 10.71 -4.20
N TYR A 381 25.91 9.53 -3.98
CA TYR A 381 25.10 8.32 -3.78
C TYR A 381 24.40 8.28 -2.42
N SER A 382 24.91 8.97 -1.39
CA SER A 382 24.19 9.10 -0.12
C SER A 382 22.86 9.84 -0.26
N LYS A 383 22.67 10.66 -1.30
CA LYS A 383 21.37 11.30 -1.58
C LYS A 383 20.36 10.35 -2.22
N TRP A 384 20.79 9.21 -2.76
CA TRP A 384 19.90 8.23 -3.38
C TRP A 384 19.25 7.29 -2.36
N LEU A 385 19.78 7.28 -1.13
CA LEU A 385 19.37 6.41 -0.03
C LEU A 385 18.37 7.07 0.92
N ASN A 386 18.00 8.33 0.66
CA ASN A 386 17.12 9.14 1.51
C ASN A 386 15.71 9.21 0.93
#